data_AF-A0A525JU85-F1
#
_entry.id   AF-A0A525JU85-F1
#
_cell.length_a   1.000
_cell.length_b   1.000
_cell.length_c   1.000
_cell.angle_alpha   90.00
_cell.angle_beta   90.00
_cell.angle_gamma   90.00
#
_symmetry.space_group_name_H-M   'P 1'
#
loop_
_entity.id
_entity.type
_entity.pdbx_description
1 polymer ?
#
loop_
_entity_poly.entity_id
_entity_poly.type
_entity_poly.pdbx_seq_one_letter_code
_entity_poly.pdbx_strand_id
1 'polypeptide(L)'
;MDRRRRRPAKELAGPLLAGLLLAGGAIPAALAALGDAPLKAMLWVAKGADPARALGTVPTECLKVPADRALAASVEIGRAAFRTQVLLGGQAARAGITCETCHRGGRANPDFQFPGVSGAPGTADVTNSLFSTHRGDGVDNPKPIPDLAGPKAALKVDQDPAAGKLQPFIHGLVTEEFDGPEPTPAVMAGLTAYVRALDPAACPAQPREPMSVALLMSDARRALTAAEGAAAEGDAPTAMLMVAAARSRLGLIDERYAAPALAQPRADLRAADRRLAGVQAALHERRVDEARDGLAAWLAGSRRLQAALTAHQAASLFDPGRLAQAAKRRLPG
;
A
#
# COMPACT_ATOMS: atom_id res chain seq x y z
N MET A 1 11.14 78.32 28.65
CA MET A 1 10.58 79.13 27.54
C MET A 1 9.98 78.15 26.52
N ASP A 2 8.69 78.20 26.16
CA ASP A 2 8.00 79.18 25.27
C ASP A 2 8.38 79.00 23.77
N ARG A 3 7.48 78.88 22.77
CA ARG A 3 6.01 78.60 22.75
C ARG A 3 5.47 78.44 21.30
N ARG A 4 4.45 77.57 21.09
CA ARG A 4 3.41 77.64 20.01
C ARG A 4 3.94 77.51 18.55
N ARG A 5 3.16 77.32 17.47
CA ARG A 5 1.70 77.18 17.11
C ARG A 5 1.65 76.26 15.85
N ARG A 6 0.58 75.60 15.36
CA ARG A 6 -0.90 75.63 15.52
C ARG A 6 -1.50 74.18 15.43
N ARG A 7 -2.83 74.06 15.52
CA ARG A 7 -3.71 73.12 14.78
C ARG A 7 -4.78 73.96 14.02
N PRO A 8 -5.51 73.48 13.00
CA PRO A 8 -6.70 72.58 13.12
C PRO A 8 -6.64 71.40 12.10
N ALA A 9 -7.59 70.45 11.92
CA ALA A 9 -8.77 69.88 12.65
C ALA A 9 -9.93 69.58 11.65
N LYS A 10 -10.82 68.64 12.00
CA LYS A 10 -11.87 67.95 11.18
C LYS A 10 -11.30 66.87 10.26
N GLU A 11 -11.71 65.59 10.28
CA GLU A 11 -13.05 64.91 10.38
C GLU A 11 -13.86 64.90 9.08
N LEU A 12 -14.20 63.69 8.60
CA LEU A 12 -15.49 63.34 7.97
C LEU A 12 -15.60 61.81 7.69
N ALA A 13 -16.78 61.24 8.01
CA ALA A 13 -17.39 59.98 7.53
C ALA A 13 -16.66 58.60 7.66
N GLY A 14 -17.45 57.58 8.06
CA GLY A 14 -17.20 56.15 7.79
C GLY A 14 -18.07 55.67 6.60
N PRO A 15 -18.66 54.44 6.58
CA PRO A 15 -18.65 53.38 7.61
C PRO A 15 -18.44 51.94 7.05
N LEU A 16 -18.70 50.92 7.90
CA LEU A 16 -19.17 49.56 7.57
C LEU A 16 -18.51 48.74 6.44
N LEU A 17 -17.63 47.82 6.84
CA LEU A 17 -17.50 46.48 6.24
C LEU A 17 -17.64 45.47 7.40
N ALA A 18 -18.84 44.95 7.67
CA ALA A 18 -19.44 43.81 6.97
C ALA A 18 -18.57 42.54 7.13
N GLY A 19 -18.83 41.77 8.19
CA GLY A 19 -18.05 40.59 8.54
C GLY A 19 -18.31 39.42 7.60
N LEU A 20 -17.29 38.96 6.89
CA LEU A 20 -17.34 37.74 6.09
C LEU A 20 -16.99 36.53 6.97
N LEU A 21 -18.00 35.96 7.64
CA LEU A 21 -17.88 34.64 8.26
C LEU A 21 -17.73 33.58 7.16
N LEU A 22 -16.49 33.34 6.73
CA LEU A 22 -16.14 32.21 5.89
C LEU A 22 -16.40 30.93 6.68
N ALA A 23 -17.52 30.27 6.35
CA ALA A 23 -17.85 28.94 6.82
C ALA A 23 -16.89 27.91 6.21
N GLY A 24 -15.68 27.83 6.77
CA GLY A 24 -14.68 26.84 6.40
C GLY A 24 -15.25 25.43 6.60
N GLY A 25 -15.42 24.70 5.49
CA GLY A 25 -16.17 23.44 5.47
C GLY A 25 -15.63 22.41 6.48
N ALA A 26 -16.54 21.74 7.19
CA ALA A 26 -16.23 20.80 8.26
C ALA A 26 -15.70 19.44 7.74
N ILE A 27 -14.53 19.45 7.09
CA ILE A 27 -13.83 18.27 6.57
C ILE A 27 -12.79 17.65 7.54
N PRO A 28 -12.27 18.31 8.62
CA PRO A 28 -11.33 17.65 9.55
C PRO A 28 -11.90 16.42 10.30
N ALA A 29 -13.20 16.44 10.60
CA ALA A 29 -13.80 15.47 11.54
C ALA A 29 -13.82 14.03 10.99
N ALA A 30 -14.03 13.86 9.68
CA ALA A 30 -14.14 12.54 9.05
C ALA A 30 -12.83 11.76 9.05
N LEU A 31 -11.68 12.43 9.09
CA LEU A 31 -10.35 11.81 9.19
C LEU A 31 -9.94 11.55 10.65
N ALA A 32 -10.30 12.44 11.58
CA ALA A 32 -10.02 12.26 13.00
C ALA A 32 -10.69 11.00 13.58
N ALA A 33 -11.92 10.70 13.17
CA ALA A 33 -12.68 9.52 13.60
C ALA A 33 -12.15 8.17 13.04
N LEU A 34 -11.07 8.16 12.25
CA LEU A 34 -10.47 6.95 11.70
C LEU A 34 -9.31 6.41 12.55
N GLY A 35 -8.88 7.13 13.59
CA GLY A 35 -7.72 6.79 14.42
C GLY A 35 -7.84 5.48 15.22
N ASP A 36 -9.07 5.06 15.55
CA ASP A 36 -9.33 3.86 16.36
C ASP A 36 -9.46 2.55 15.55
N ALA A 37 -9.23 2.58 14.24
CA ALA A 37 -9.29 1.38 13.40
C ALA A 37 -8.12 0.42 13.75
N PRO A 38 -8.39 -0.81 14.25
CA PRO A 38 -7.33 -1.68 14.76
C PRO A 38 -6.43 -2.31 13.67
N LEU A 39 -6.81 -2.14 12.39
CA LEU A 39 -5.99 -2.39 11.20
C LEU A 39 -6.32 -1.28 10.19
N LYS A 40 -5.33 -0.69 9.50
CA LYS A 40 -5.59 0.30 8.43
C LYS A 40 -6.47 -0.28 7.32
N ALA A 41 -6.35 -1.58 7.08
CA ALA A 41 -7.16 -2.29 6.09
C ALA A 41 -8.67 -2.21 6.34
N MET A 42 -9.12 -1.94 7.57
CA MET A 42 -10.56 -1.74 7.83
C MET A 42 -11.09 -0.45 7.20
N LEU A 43 -10.26 0.56 6.98
CA LEU A 43 -10.66 1.86 6.40
C LEU A 43 -11.31 1.71 5.01
N TRP A 44 -10.87 0.70 4.24
CA TRP A 44 -11.33 0.41 2.87
C TRP A 44 -12.03 -0.94 2.72
N VAL A 45 -12.45 -1.59 3.82
CA VAL A 45 -13.33 -2.77 3.77
C VAL A 45 -14.78 -2.35 4.00
N ALA A 46 -15.67 -2.85 3.13
CA ALA A 46 -17.10 -2.58 3.17
C ALA A 46 -17.72 -2.88 4.55
N LYS A 47 -18.59 -1.98 5.03
CA LYS A 47 -19.16 -2.06 6.40
C LYS A 47 -19.91 -3.36 6.70
N GLY A 48 -20.48 -4.01 5.67
CA GLY A 48 -21.20 -5.29 5.78
C GLY A 48 -20.38 -6.54 5.44
N ALA A 49 -19.10 -6.41 5.10
CA ALA A 49 -18.24 -7.57 4.83
C ALA A 49 -17.82 -8.26 6.13
N ASP A 50 -17.72 -9.59 6.13
CA ASP A 50 -17.16 -10.32 7.26
C ASP A 50 -15.66 -10.01 7.41
N PRO A 51 -15.22 -9.40 8.53
CA PRO A 51 -13.81 -9.09 8.76
C PRO A 51 -12.92 -10.34 8.87
N ALA A 52 -13.47 -11.49 9.28
CA ALA A 52 -12.71 -12.74 9.36
C ALA A 52 -12.36 -13.25 7.94
N ARG A 53 -13.33 -13.33 7.03
CA ARG A 53 -13.07 -13.62 5.61
C ARG A 53 -12.22 -12.54 4.96
N ALA A 54 -12.60 -11.27 5.09
CA ALA A 54 -12.00 -10.16 4.37
C ALA A 54 -10.54 -9.92 4.80
N LEU A 55 -10.24 -9.93 6.10
CA LEU A 55 -8.93 -9.57 6.65
C LEU A 55 -8.18 -10.71 7.34
N GLY A 56 -8.82 -11.86 7.60
CA GLY A 56 -8.19 -13.07 8.15
C GLY A 56 -7.76 -14.09 7.11
N THR A 57 -8.18 -13.96 5.85
CA THR A 57 -7.72 -14.78 4.71
C THR A 57 -7.40 -13.92 3.49
N VAL A 58 -6.53 -14.41 2.61
CA VAL A 58 -6.29 -13.82 1.27
C VAL A 58 -6.73 -14.79 0.18
N PRO A 59 -7.10 -14.32 -1.03
CA PRO A 59 -7.09 -15.17 -2.22
C PRO A 59 -5.68 -15.72 -2.46
N THR A 60 -5.56 -16.99 -2.85
CA THR A 60 -4.26 -17.53 -3.26
C THR A 60 -3.81 -16.94 -4.59
N GLU A 61 -2.51 -16.68 -4.68
CA GLU A 61 -1.89 -16.06 -5.84
C GLU A 61 -1.69 -17.08 -6.98
N CYS A 62 -2.33 -16.84 -8.13
CA CYS A 62 -2.26 -17.74 -9.29
C CYS A 62 -1.03 -17.43 -10.17
N LEU A 63 0.17 -17.59 -9.59
CA LEU A 63 1.43 -17.14 -10.20
C LEU A 63 2.15 -18.27 -10.97
N LYS A 64 2.21 -18.12 -12.28
CA LYS A 64 3.01 -18.95 -13.19
C LYS A 64 4.46 -18.48 -13.17
N VAL A 65 5.26 -19.04 -12.26
CA VAL A 65 6.68 -18.72 -12.16
C VAL A 65 7.40 -19.09 -13.47
N PRO A 66 8.11 -18.15 -14.13
CA PRO A 66 8.86 -18.43 -15.34
C PRO A 66 10.00 -19.44 -15.12
N ALA A 67 10.30 -20.23 -16.16
CA ALA A 67 11.47 -21.12 -16.15
C ALA A 67 12.79 -20.36 -16.39
N ASP A 68 12.74 -19.23 -17.09
CA ASP A 68 13.88 -18.31 -17.19
C ASP A 68 14.10 -17.56 -15.87
N ARG A 69 15.37 -17.46 -15.46
CA ARG A 69 15.76 -16.88 -14.17
C ARG A 69 15.68 -15.36 -14.14
N ALA A 70 16.00 -14.68 -15.24
CA ALA A 70 15.93 -13.22 -15.30
C ALA A 70 14.47 -12.74 -15.29
N LEU A 71 13.60 -13.40 -16.07
CA LEU A 71 12.17 -13.14 -16.07
C LEU A 71 11.51 -13.51 -14.72
N ALA A 72 11.96 -14.58 -14.05
CA ALA A 72 11.51 -14.91 -12.70
C ALA A 72 11.93 -13.85 -11.66
N ALA A 73 13.16 -13.34 -11.71
CA ALA A 73 13.60 -12.23 -10.86
C ALA A 73 12.80 -10.95 -11.13
N SER A 74 12.53 -10.64 -12.40
CA SER A 74 11.66 -9.53 -12.81
C SER A 74 10.24 -9.68 -12.24
N VAL A 75 9.67 -10.89 -12.26
CA VAL A 75 8.37 -11.20 -11.62
C VAL A 75 8.40 -10.95 -10.11
N GLU A 76 9.49 -11.28 -9.39
CA GLU A 76 9.61 -10.95 -7.96
C GLU A 76 9.68 -9.44 -7.70
N ILE A 77 10.43 -8.69 -8.52
CA ILE A 77 10.49 -7.22 -8.43
C ILE A 77 9.10 -6.62 -8.63
N GLY A 78 8.39 -7.03 -9.67
CA GLY A 78 7.02 -6.59 -9.95
C GLY A 78 6.05 -6.92 -8.85
N ARG A 79 6.09 -8.17 -8.37
CA ARG A 79 5.26 -8.67 -7.28
C ARG A 79 5.46 -7.85 -6.00
N ALA A 80 6.71 -7.53 -5.65
CA ALA A 80 7.03 -6.71 -4.49
C ALA A 80 6.57 -5.25 -4.67
N ALA A 81 6.83 -4.63 -5.82
CA ALA A 81 6.37 -3.27 -6.14
C ALA A 81 4.84 -3.14 -6.05
N PHE A 82 4.10 -4.09 -6.63
CA PHE A 82 2.62 -4.19 -6.60
C PHE A 82 2.02 -4.22 -5.18
N ARG A 83 2.83 -4.62 -4.19
CA ARG A 83 2.48 -4.80 -2.77
C ARG A 83 2.98 -3.64 -1.88
N THR A 84 3.40 -2.52 -2.48
CA THR A 84 4.12 -1.42 -1.81
C THR A 84 3.42 -0.08 -1.97
N GLN A 85 3.11 0.57 -0.85
CA GLN A 85 2.34 1.83 -0.86
C GLN A 85 3.07 3.01 -1.51
N VAL A 86 4.41 3.00 -1.51
CA VAL A 86 5.25 4.07 -2.11
C VAL A 86 5.56 3.85 -3.60
N LEU A 87 4.93 2.84 -4.24
CA LEU A 87 4.79 2.81 -5.70
C LEU A 87 3.72 3.82 -6.15
N LEU A 88 2.69 4.04 -5.33
CA LEU A 88 1.64 5.01 -5.57
C LEU A 88 1.98 6.34 -4.87
N GLY A 89 1.25 7.40 -5.19
CA GLY A 89 1.36 8.70 -4.54
C GLY A 89 0.00 9.18 -4.01
N GLY A 90 -0.26 10.49 -4.18
CA GLY A 90 -1.55 11.11 -3.90
C GLY A 90 -2.11 10.79 -2.50
N GLN A 91 -3.44 10.66 -2.40
CA GLN A 91 -4.09 10.15 -1.18
C GLN A 91 -3.97 8.63 -1.03
N ALA A 92 -3.73 7.89 -2.11
CA ALA A 92 -3.65 6.43 -2.09
C ALA A 92 -2.52 5.93 -1.20
N ALA A 93 -1.29 6.46 -1.39
CA ALA A 93 -0.15 6.15 -0.52
C ALA A 93 -0.40 6.56 0.95
N ARG A 94 -1.05 7.71 1.17
CA ARG A 94 -1.41 8.20 2.53
C ARG A 94 -2.45 7.31 3.22
N ALA A 95 -3.36 6.70 2.47
CA ALA A 95 -4.35 5.74 2.95
C ALA A 95 -3.80 4.31 3.09
N GLY A 96 -2.53 4.05 2.73
CA GLY A 96 -1.95 2.71 2.73
C GLY A 96 -2.53 1.80 1.64
N ILE A 97 -2.97 2.38 0.52
CA ILE A 97 -3.42 1.65 -0.67
C ILE A 97 -2.20 1.18 -1.47
N THR A 98 -2.34 0.01 -2.09
CA THR A 98 -1.39 -0.64 -2.98
C THR A 98 -2.17 -1.23 -4.16
N CYS A 99 -1.49 -1.68 -5.23
CA CYS A 99 -2.18 -2.43 -6.29
C CYS A 99 -2.84 -3.71 -5.72
N GLU A 100 -2.21 -4.36 -4.73
CA GLU A 100 -2.78 -5.50 -4.00
C GLU A 100 -4.06 -5.16 -3.21
N THR A 101 -4.25 -3.92 -2.77
CA THR A 101 -5.46 -3.50 -2.04
C THR A 101 -6.73 -3.69 -2.88
N CYS A 102 -6.65 -3.38 -4.18
CA CYS A 102 -7.71 -3.66 -5.14
C CYS A 102 -7.60 -5.10 -5.70
N HIS A 103 -6.39 -5.55 -6.02
CA HIS A 103 -6.11 -6.82 -6.68
C HIS A 103 -5.39 -7.81 -5.76
N ARG A 104 -6.10 -8.31 -4.74
CA ARG A 104 -5.54 -9.14 -3.67
C ARG A 104 -5.00 -10.47 -4.19
N GLY A 105 -3.68 -10.68 -4.14
CA GLY A 105 -3.03 -11.82 -4.79
C GLY A 105 -3.21 -11.85 -6.31
N GLY A 106 -3.40 -10.68 -6.93
CA GLY A 106 -3.79 -10.53 -8.35
C GLY A 106 -5.30 -10.69 -8.62
N ARG A 107 -6.08 -11.13 -7.63
CA ARG A 107 -7.53 -11.41 -7.77
C ARG A 107 -8.38 -10.19 -7.42
N ALA A 108 -9.58 -10.08 -7.97
CA ALA A 108 -10.52 -9.01 -7.61
C ALA A 108 -10.83 -9.01 -6.09
N ASN A 109 -10.97 -7.82 -5.49
CA ASN A 109 -11.33 -7.66 -4.08
C ASN A 109 -12.80 -7.23 -3.89
N PRO A 110 -13.77 -8.16 -3.83
CA PRO A 110 -15.19 -7.83 -3.64
C PRO A 110 -15.50 -7.22 -2.25
N ASP A 111 -14.56 -7.31 -1.30
CA ASP A 111 -14.70 -6.72 0.04
C ASP A 111 -14.23 -5.25 0.09
N PHE A 112 -13.64 -4.71 -1.00
CA PHE A 112 -13.16 -3.32 -1.07
C PHE A 112 -14.32 -2.33 -1.16
N GLN A 113 -14.29 -1.28 -0.34
CA GLN A 113 -15.15 -0.11 -0.48
C GLN A 113 -14.47 1.12 0.16
N PHE A 114 -14.03 2.07 -0.67
CA PHE A 114 -13.40 3.31 -0.22
C PHE A 114 -14.40 4.49 -0.28
N PRO A 115 -14.62 5.26 0.81
CA PRO A 115 -15.55 6.39 0.81
C PRO A 115 -15.22 7.45 -0.25
N GLY A 116 -16.18 7.76 -1.13
CA GLY A 116 -16.02 8.75 -2.20
C GLY A 116 -15.28 8.25 -3.45
N VAL A 117 -14.92 6.95 -3.51
CA VAL A 117 -14.31 6.30 -4.68
C VAL A 117 -14.99 4.97 -5.04
N SER A 118 -15.69 4.32 -4.11
CA SER A 118 -16.47 3.11 -4.36
C SER A 118 -17.96 3.38 -4.22
N GLY A 119 -18.75 2.91 -5.19
CA GLY A 119 -20.20 2.79 -5.05
C GLY A 119 -20.54 1.49 -4.30
N ALA A 120 -20.78 0.43 -5.06
CA ALA A 120 -20.92 -0.92 -4.51
C ALA A 120 -19.58 -1.49 -4.01
N PRO A 121 -19.57 -2.41 -3.04
CA PRO A 121 -18.38 -3.20 -2.70
C PRO A 121 -17.79 -3.91 -3.93
N GLY A 122 -16.47 -3.94 -4.04
CA GLY A 122 -15.74 -4.45 -5.21
C GLY A 122 -15.67 -3.48 -6.40
N THR A 123 -16.05 -2.21 -6.22
CA THR A 123 -15.91 -1.16 -7.26
C THR A 123 -14.92 -0.07 -6.86
N ALA A 124 -14.30 0.59 -7.84
CA ALA A 124 -13.47 1.76 -7.65
C ALA A 124 -13.57 2.71 -8.86
N ASP A 125 -13.53 4.01 -8.58
CA ASP A 125 -13.38 5.08 -9.56
C ASP A 125 -11.94 5.61 -9.55
N VAL A 126 -11.13 5.16 -10.50
CA VAL A 126 -9.74 5.59 -10.68
C VAL A 126 -9.62 6.89 -11.50
N THR A 127 -10.74 7.40 -12.00
CA THR A 127 -10.91 8.74 -12.59
C THR A 127 -11.36 9.78 -11.56
N ASN A 128 -11.40 9.42 -10.28
CA ASN A 128 -11.77 10.30 -9.18
C ASN A 128 -10.58 11.17 -8.71
N SER A 129 -10.83 12.46 -8.51
CA SER A 129 -9.81 13.44 -8.10
C SER A 129 -9.25 13.27 -6.69
N LEU A 130 -9.74 12.30 -5.91
CA LEU A 130 -9.14 11.91 -4.64
C LEU A 130 -7.79 11.18 -4.83
N PHE A 131 -7.65 10.37 -5.89
CA PHE A 131 -6.43 9.58 -6.14
C PHE A 131 -5.55 10.14 -7.25
N SER A 132 -6.09 11.00 -8.11
CA SER A 132 -5.39 11.58 -9.25
C SER A 132 -5.56 13.10 -9.36
N THR A 133 -4.44 13.81 -9.51
CA THR A 133 -4.39 15.20 -9.95
C THR A 133 -4.47 15.36 -11.47
N HIS A 134 -4.39 14.26 -12.23
CA HIS A 134 -4.29 14.24 -13.69
C HIS A 134 -5.55 13.75 -14.43
N ARG A 135 -6.32 12.85 -13.79
CA ARG A 135 -7.40 12.07 -14.42
C ARG A 135 -8.79 12.32 -13.83
N GLY A 136 -8.91 13.31 -12.92
CA GLY A 136 -10.17 13.76 -12.33
C GLY A 136 -11.19 14.24 -13.38
N ASP A 137 -12.17 13.41 -13.75
CA ASP A 137 -13.20 13.76 -14.74
C ASP A 137 -14.44 14.45 -14.14
N GLY A 138 -14.63 14.33 -12.82
CA GLY A 138 -15.74 14.92 -12.07
C GLY A 138 -17.04 14.09 -12.09
N VAL A 139 -17.01 12.86 -12.59
CA VAL A 139 -18.18 11.98 -12.73
C VAL A 139 -18.00 10.75 -11.83
N ASP A 140 -18.78 10.63 -10.75
CA ASP A 140 -18.79 9.42 -9.90
C ASP A 140 -19.27 8.20 -10.71
N ASN A 141 -18.31 7.44 -11.25
CA ASN A 141 -18.56 6.38 -12.22
C ASN A 141 -17.93 5.01 -11.87
N PRO A 142 -17.84 4.59 -10.59
CA PRO A 142 -17.00 3.48 -10.14
C PRO A 142 -17.26 2.16 -10.87
N LYS A 143 -16.16 1.52 -11.31
CA LYS A 143 -16.18 0.28 -12.11
C LYS A 143 -15.83 -0.94 -11.25
N PRO A 144 -16.33 -2.15 -11.58
CA PRO A 144 -15.89 -3.39 -10.92
C PRO A 144 -14.38 -3.59 -11.05
N ILE A 145 -13.72 -3.93 -9.95
CA ILE A 145 -12.27 -4.16 -9.91
C ILE A 145 -11.97 -5.50 -10.61
N PRO A 146 -11.16 -5.54 -11.69
CA PRO A 146 -10.92 -6.76 -12.45
C PRO A 146 -10.02 -7.77 -11.73
N ASP A 147 -10.21 -9.04 -12.06
CA ASP A 147 -9.35 -10.15 -11.67
C ASP A 147 -8.22 -10.31 -12.68
N LEU A 148 -6.99 -9.91 -12.32
CA LEU A 148 -5.84 -9.90 -13.24
C LEU A 148 -5.33 -11.32 -13.57
N ALA A 149 -5.67 -12.30 -12.73
CA ALA A 149 -5.48 -13.73 -12.98
C ALA A 149 -6.73 -14.40 -13.61
N GLY A 150 -7.75 -13.62 -13.98
CA GLY A 150 -8.91 -14.10 -14.74
C GLY A 150 -8.61 -14.30 -16.22
N PRO A 151 -9.64 -14.65 -17.03
CA PRO A 151 -9.51 -14.76 -18.48
C PRO A 151 -9.02 -13.45 -19.09
N LYS A 152 -7.86 -13.47 -19.78
CA LYS A 152 -7.21 -12.25 -20.28
C LYS A 152 -8.06 -11.43 -21.25
N ALA A 153 -8.97 -12.08 -21.98
CA ALA A 153 -9.95 -11.42 -22.87
C ALA A 153 -11.01 -10.57 -22.13
N ALA A 154 -11.12 -10.68 -20.80
CA ALA A 154 -12.00 -9.86 -19.98
C ALA A 154 -11.31 -8.62 -19.37
N LEU A 155 -10.04 -8.35 -19.73
CA LEU A 155 -9.27 -7.23 -19.21
C LEU A 155 -9.25 -6.05 -20.18
N LYS A 156 -9.27 -4.82 -19.63
CA LYS A 156 -9.24 -3.54 -20.38
C LYS A 156 -8.01 -3.38 -21.30
N VAL A 157 -6.93 -4.10 -21.02
CA VAL A 157 -5.65 -4.00 -21.72
C VAL A 157 -5.17 -5.37 -22.21
N ASP A 158 -4.67 -5.37 -23.44
CA ASP A 158 -3.99 -6.49 -24.07
C ASP A 158 -2.65 -6.79 -23.37
N GLN A 159 -2.44 -8.05 -23.00
CA GLN A 159 -1.25 -8.49 -22.26
C GLN A 159 -0.19 -9.17 -23.13
N ASP A 160 -0.42 -9.35 -24.43
CA ASP A 160 0.56 -9.95 -25.34
C ASP A 160 1.89 -9.15 -25.32
N PRO A 161 3.06 -9.80 -25.16
CA PRO A 161 4.37 -9.18 -25.39
C PRO A 161 4.49 -8.43 -26.72
N ALA A 162 4.01 -9.01 -27.83
CA ALA A 162 4.10 -8.44 -29.17
C ALA A 162 3.21 -7.21 -29.37
N ALA A 163 2.10 -7.09 -28.62
CA ALA A 163 1.20 -5.96 -28.70
C ALA A 163 1.70 -4.70 -27.95
N GLY A 164 2.67 -4.86 -27.03
CA GLY A 164 3.31 -3.75 -26.29
C GLY A 164 2.42 -2.99 -25.28
N LYS A 165 1.08 -3.12 -25.34
CA LYS A 165 0.12 -2.21 -24.68
C LYS A 165 0.16 -2.21 -23.14
N LEU A 166 0.55 -3.33 -22.52
CA LEU A 166 0.47 -3.50 -21.06
C LEU A 166 1.40 -2.55 -20.29
N GLN A 167 2.62 -2.32 -20.76
CA GLN A 167 3.61 -1.52 -20.01
C GLN A 167 3.21 -0.03 -19.96
N PRO A 168 2.87 0.65 -21.08
CA PRO A 168 2.34 2.01 -21.04
C PRO A 168 1.04 2.14 -20.23
N PHE A 169 0.19 1.11 -20.24
CA PHE A 169 -1.04 1.10 -19.45
C PHE A 169 -0.74 1.10 -17.94
N ILE A 170 0.10 0.17 -17.44
CA ILE A 170 0.45 0.15 -16.00
C ILE A 170 1.25 1.40 -15.60
N HIS A 171 2.10 1.94 -16.49
CA HIS A 171 2.78 3.22 -16.26
C HIS A 171 1.78 4.37 -16.01
N GLY A 172 0.75 4.51 -16.86
CA GLY A 172 -0.32 5.48 -16.68
C GLY A 172 -1.19 5.23 -15.43
N LEU A 173 -1.42 3.96 -15.04
CA LEU A 173 -2.05 3.66 -13.75
C LEU A 173 -1.23 4.25 -12.60
N VAL A 174 0.09 3.99 -12.57
CA VAL A 174 0.96 4.41 -11.48
C VAL A 174 1.12 5.92 -11.44
N THR A 175 1.54 6.54 -12.54
CA THR A 175 1.95 7.96 -12.56
C THR A 175 0.76 8.92 -12.68
N GLU A 176 -0.30 8.54 -13.39
CA GLU A 176 -1.43 9.44 -13.65
C GLU A 176 -2.66 9.10 -12.81
N GLU A 177 -3.15 7.85 -12.78
CA GLU A 177 -4.38 7.49 -12.01
C GLU A 177 -4.16 7.47 -10.48
N PHE A 178 -2.91 7.41 -10.01
CA PHE A 178 -2.55 7.32 -8.58
C PHE A 178 -1.44 8.30 -8.12
N ASP A 179 -1.10 9.32 -8.93
CA ASP A 179 -0.05 10.35 -8.66
C ASP A 179 1.31 9.78 -8.21
N GLY A 180 1.67 8.57 -8.65
CA GLY A 180 2.90 7.86 -8.25
C GLY A 180 4.17 8.44 -8.89
N PRO A 181 5.34 8.26 -8.25
CA PRO A 181 6.62 8.62 -8.86
C PRO A 181 6.92 7.74 -10.09
N GLU A 182 7.70 8.27 -11.03
CA GLU A 182 8.19 7.52 -12.19
C GLU A 182 8.89 6.21 -11.75
N PRO A 183 8.39 5.02 -12.16
CA PRO A 183 9.01 3.76 -11.81
C PRO A 183 10.38 3.59 -12.47
N THR A 184 11.30 2.87 -11.82
CA THR A 184 12.56 2.47 -12.47
C THR A 184 12.26 1.53 -13.66
N PRO A 185 13.16 1.43 -14.66
CA PRO A 185 13.01 0.47 -15.75
C PRO A 185 12.82 -0.98 -15.27
N ALA A 186 13.54 -1.39 -14.22
CA ALA A 186 13.42 -2.73 -13.63
C ALA A 186 12.08 -2.94 -12.91
N VAL A 187 11.58 -1.92 -12.18
CA VAL A 187 10.25 -1.96 -11.54
C VAL A 187 9.14 -2.00 -12.59
N MET A 188 9.26 -1.21 -13.67
CA MET A 188 8.25 -1.14 -14.72
C MET A 188 8.20 -2.42 -15.57
N ALA A 189 9.37 -2.97 -15.93
CA ALA A 189 9.46 -4.29 -16.55
C ALA A 189 8.92 -5.38 -15.62
N GLY A 190 9.27 -5.32 -14.32
CA GLY A 190 8.82 -6.28 -13.31
C GLY A 190 7.30 -6.28 -13.13
N LEU A 191 6.67 -5.12 -12.95
CA LEU A 191 5.20 -5.01 -12.84
C LEU A 191 4.50 -5.62 -14.06
N THR A 192 5.04 -5.35 -15.26
CA THR A 192 4.54 -5.90 -16.52
C THR A 192 4.71 -7.43 -16.59
N ALA A 193 5.86 -7.96 -16.14
CA ALA A 193 6.14 -9.39 -16.07
C ALA A 193 5.25 -10.11 -15.06
N TYR A 194 5.08 -9.54 -13.85
CA TYR A 194 4.21 -10.07 -12.80
C TYR A 194 2.74 -10.15 -13.25
N VAL A 195 2.19 -9.10 -13.84
CA VAL A 195 0.80 -9.09 -14.31
C VAL A 195 0.57 -10.09 -15.47
N ARG A 196 1.58 -10.32 -16.32
CA ARG A 196 1.58 -11.40 -17.32
C ARG A 196 1.67 -12.80 -16.70
N ALA A 197 2.44 -12.96 -15.63
CA ALA A 197 2.63 -14.23 -14.92
C ALA A 197 1.42 -14.67 -14.08
N LEU A 198 0.45 -13.79 -13.82
CA LEU A 198 -0.85 -14.17 -13.25
C LEU A 198 -1.66 -14.95 -14.29
N ASP A 199 -1.89 -16.25 -14.07
CA ASP A 199 -2.53 -17.18 -15.03
C ASP A 199 -3.57 -18.04 -14.28
N PRO A 200 -4.83 -18.13 -14.75
CA PRO A 200 -5.85 -18.95 -14.08
C PRO A 200 -5.48 -20.45 -14.04
N ALA A 201 -4.67 -20.94 -14.98
CA ALA A 201 -4.17 -22.32 -14.98
C ALA A 201 -3.05 -22.55 -13.94
N ALA A 202 -2.53 -21.48 -13.32
CA ALA A 202 -1.55 -21.54 -12.23
C ALA A 202 -2.18 -21.29 -10.84
N CYS A 203 -3.51 -21.27 -10.72
CA CYS A 203 -4.17 -21.14 -9.41
C CYS A 203 -3.96 -22.40 -8.54
N PRO A 204 -3.56 -22.25 -7.26
CA PRO A 204 -3.57 -23.33 -6.29
C PRO A 204 -4.98 -23.92 -6.08
N ALA A 205 -5.05 -25.21 -5.73
CA ALA A 205 -6.32 -25.93 -5.54
C ALA A 205 -7.14 -25.42 -4.34
N GLN A 206 -6.50 -24.81 -3.34
CA GLN A 206 -7.19 -24.04 -2.29
C GLN A 206 -7.31 -22.59 -2.78
N PRO A 207 -8.51 -22.02 -2.96
CA PRO A 207 -8.68 -20.69 -3.56
C PRO A 207 -8.37 -19.52 -2.61
N ARG A 208 -8.19 -19.81 -1.32
CA ARG A 208 -7.84 -18.86 -0.26
C ARG A 208 -6.93 -19.53 0.76
N GLU A 209 -6.03 -18.75 1.34
CA GLU A 209 -5.15 -19.19 2.43
C GLU A 209 -5.30 -18.26 3.66
N PRO A 210 -4.99 -18.75 4.88
CA PRO A 210 -4.99 -17.90 6.08
C PRO A 210 -3.95 -16.78 5.97
N MET A 211 -4.39 -15.55 6.26
CA MET A 211 -3.46 -14.46 6.51
C MET A 211 -2.61 -14.84 7.73
N SER A 212 -1.28 -14.80 7.62
CA SER A 212 -0.38 -15.32 8.65
C SER A 212 0.95 -14.58 8.71
N VAL A 213 1.63 -14.71 9.85
CA VAL A 213 3.03 -14.27 10.03
C VAL A 213 3.92 -14.97 9.01
N ALA A 214 3.70 -16.26 8.75
CA ALA A 214 4.49 -17.04 7.82
C ALA A 214 4.40 -16.50 6.37
N LEU A 215 3.19 -16.18 5.91
CA LEU A 215 2.94 -15.57 4.59
C LEU A 215 3.64 -14.22 4.45
N LEU A 216 3.41 -13.29 5.37
CA LEU A 216 3.97 -11.94 5.31
C LEU A 216 5.50 -11.92 5.48
N MET A 217 6.06 -12.79 6.33
CA MET A 217 7.52 -12.97 6.44
C MET A 217 8.12 -13.63 5.19
N SER A 218 7.35 -14.43 4.45
CA SER A 218 7.79 -15.00 3.17
C SER A 218 7.84 -13.95 2.07
N ASP A 219 6.79 -13.12 1.95
CA ASP A 219 6.80 -11.94 1.07
C ASP A 219 7.95 -10.98 1.39
N ALA A 220 8.19 -10.71 2.69
CA ALA A 220 9.30 -9.84 3.10
C ALA A 220 10.67 -10.39 2.67
N ARG A 221 10.91 -11.71 2.81
CA ARG A 221 12.15 -12.34 2.32
C ARG A 221 12.27 -12.26 0.79
N ARG A 222 11.21 -12.58 0.05
CA ARG A 222 11.20 -12.53 -1.44
C ARG A 222 11.55 -11.14 -1.94
N ALA A 223 10.96 -10.10 -1.35
CA ALA A 223 11.28 -8.72 -1.65
C ALA A 223 12.76 -8.38 -1.32
N LEU A 224 13.31 -8.82 -0.19
CA LEU A 224 14.71 -8.54 0.13
C LEU A 224 15.71 -9.30 -0.75
N THR A 225 15.40 -10.51 -1.21
CA THR A 225 16.22 -11.20 -2.22
C THR A 225 16.15 -10.50 -3.58
N ALA A 226 15.01 -9.90 -3.95
CA ALA A 226 14.94 -9.00 -5.10
C ALA A 226 15.74 -7.70 -4.88
N ALA A 227 15.83 -7.20 -3.64
CA ALA A 227 16.70 -6.07 -3.28
C ALA A 227 18.19 -6.41 -3.38
N GLU A 228 18.61 -7.61 -2.96
CA GLU A 228 19.99 -8.11 -3.13
C GLU A 228 20.38 -8.18 -4.61
N GLY A 229 19.50 -8.72 -5.47
CA GLY A 229 19.70 -8.77 -6.92
C GLY A 229 19.87 -7.37 -7.53
N ALA A 230 18.90 -6.49 -7.30
CA ALA A 230 18.94 -5.12 -7.82
C ALA A 230 20.18 -4.33 -7.30
N ALA A 231 20.57 -4.52 -6.04
CA ALA A 231 21.76 -3.89 -5.49
C ALA A 231 23.07 -4.44 -6.10
N ALA A 232 23.13 -5.74 -6.42
CA ALA A 232 24.27 -6.35 -7.11
C ALA A 232 24.38 -5.91 -8.58
N GLU A 233 23.25 -5.60 -9.23
CA GLU A 233 23.16 -5.00 -10.57
C GLU A 233 23.40 -3.47 -10.58
N GLY A 234 23.55 -2.85 -9.39
CA GLY A 234 23.78 -1.41 -9.22
C GLY A 234 22.52 -0.54 -9.22
N ASP A 235 21.32 -1.12 -9.37
CA ASP A 235 20.03 -0.43 -9.29
C ASP A 235 19.60 -0.22 -7.83
N ALA A 236 20.31 0.68 -7.15
CA ALA A 236 19.99 1.10 -5.79
C ALA A 236 18.55 1.66 -5.66
N PRO A 237 17.98 2.44 -6.61
CA PRO A 237 16.58 2.86 -6.56
C PRO A 237 15.58 1.69 -6.51
N THR A 238 15.74 0.66 -7.36
CA THR A 238 14.90 -0.55 -7.28
C THR A 238 15.12 -1.27 -5.96
N ALA A 239 16.37 -1.45 -5.53
CA ALA A 239 16.66 -2.08 -4.24
C ALA A 239 16.00 -1.35 -3.05
N MET A 240 15.99 0.00 -3.05
CA MET A 240 15.31 0.81 -2.03
C MET A 240 13.79 0.57 -2.00
N LEU A 241 13.14 0.43 -3.16
CA LEU A 241 11.72 0.09 -3.26
C LEU A 241 11.45 -1.36 -2.78
N MET A 242 12.33 -2.30 -3.13
CA MET A 242 12.22 -3.69 -2.69
C MET A 242 12.36 -3.82 -1.16
N VAL A 243 13.23 -3.03 -0.52
CA VAL A 243 13.28 -2.94 0.94
C VAL A 243 12.01 -2.27 1.50
N ALA A 244 11.46 -1.24 0.84
CA ALA A 244 10.18 -0.64 1.23
C ALA A 244 9.00 -1.63 1.18
N ALA A 245 9.01 -2.55 0.21
CA ALA A 245 8.04 -3.64 0.12
C ALA A 245 8.12 -4.57 1.34
N ALA A 246 9.34 -5.01 1.69
CA ALA A 246 9.56 -5.85 2.86
C ALA A 246 9.12 -5.17 4.17
N ARG A 247 9.48 -3.89 4.35
CA ARG A 247 9.04 -3.08 5.49
C ARG A 247 7.51 -2.92 5.55
N SER A 248 6.85 -2.74 4.41
CA SER A 248 5.38 -2.71 4.32
C SER A 248 4.76 -4.02 4.82
N ARG A 249 5.39 -5.18 4.54
CA ARG A 249 4.94 -6.47 5.10
C ARG A 249 5.17 -6.61 6.59
N LEU A 250 6.26 -6.07 7.14
CA LEU A 250 6.46 -6.01 8.60
C LEU A 250 5.40 -5.14 9.28
N GLY A 251 5.01 -4.01 8.67
CA GLY A 251 3.93 -3.14 9.16
C GLY A 251 2.59 -3.86 9.29
N LEU A 252 2.23 -4.73 8.33
CA LEU A 252 1.01 -5.56 8.39
C LEU A 252 1.02 -6.61 9.50
N ILE A 253 2.20 -7.01 10.00
CA ILE A 253 2.34 -7.83 11.21
C ILE A 253 2.22 -6.94 12.45
N ASP A 254 2.84 -5.76 12.46
CA ASP A 254 2.86 -4.83 13.60
C ASP A 254 1.46 -4.37 14.02
N GLU A 255 0.62 -3.98 13.05
CA GLU A 255 -0.78 -3.61 13.28
C GLU A 255 -1.57 -4.75 13.95
N ARG A 256 -1.32 -6.01 13.52
CA ARG A 256 -2.01 -7.18 14.11
C ARG A 256 -1.53 -7.50 15.53
N TYR A 257 -0.37 -6.98 15.92
CA TYR A 257 0.24 -7.14 17.25
C TYR A 257 -0.04 -5.93 18.15
N ALA A 258 -1.10 -5.15 17.89
CA ALA A 258 -1.49 -3.97 18.65
C ALA A 258 -1.71 -4.23 20.17
N ALA A 259 -2.16 -5.43 20.56
CA ALA A 259 -2.51 -5.75 21.96
C ALA A 259 -1.34 -5.59 22.96
N PRO A 260 -1.56 -5.07 24.19
CA PRO A 260 -0.49 -4.85 25.18
C PRO A 260 0.32 -6.11 25.52
N ALA A 261 -0.31 -7.28 25.59
CA ALA A 261 0.36 -8.57 25.85
C ALA A 261 1.34 -9.00 24.72
N LEU A 262 1.34 -8.30 23.58
CA LEU A 262 2.22 -8.55 22.44
C LEU A 262 3.33 -7.49 22.30
N ALA A 263 3.50 -6.61 23.30
CA ALA A 263 4.45 -5.50 23.26
C ALA A 263 5.90 -5.94 22.98
N GLN A 264 6.37 -7.05 23.56
CA GLN A 264 7.73 -7.55 23.34
C GLN A 264 7.94 -8.11 21.92
N PRO A 265 7.16 -9.08 21.41
CA PRO A 265 7.25 -9.51 20.01
C PRO A 265 7.12 -8.36 19.00
N ARG A 266 6.30 -7.35 19.31
CA ARG A 266 6.18 -6.12 18.51
C ARG A 266 7.44 -5.24 18.58
N ALA A 267 8.09 -5.13 19.74
CA ALA A 267 9.36 -4.42 19.87
C ALA A 267 10.48 -5.09 19.05
N ASP A 268 10.53 -6.43 19.03
CA ASP A 268 11.48 -7.22 18.24
C ASP A 268 11.25 -7.07 16.73
N LEU A 269 9.98 -7.09 16.30
CA LEU A 269 9.58 -6.78 14.93
C LEU A 269 9.99 -5.36 14.51
N ARG A 270 9.72 -4.36 15.35
CA ARG A 270 10.14 -2.97 15.10
C ARG A 270 11.68 -2.81 15.09
N ALA A 271 12.41 -3.63 15.84
CA ALA A 271 13.88 -3.68 15.79
C ALA A 271 14.41 -4.37 14.51
N ALA A 272 13.60 -5.20 13.85
CA ALA A 272 13.90 -5.73 12.52
C ALA A 272 13.56 -4.72 11.41
N ASP A 273 12.46 -3.97 11.53
CA ASP A 273 12.13 -2.88 10.60
C ASP A 273 13.17 -1.75 10.62
N ARG A 274 13.63 -1.32 11.82
CA ARG A 274 14.70 -0.31 11.93
C ARG A 274 16.02 -0.72 11.27
N ARG A 275 16.32 -2.01 11.19
CA ARG A 275 17.49 -2.51 10.44
C ARG A 275 17.30 -2.38 8.93
N LEU A 276 16.09 -2.63 8.41
CA LEU A 276 15.76 -2.36 7.01
C LEU A 276 15.75 -0.87 6.69
N ALA A 277 15.35 -0.01 7.63
CA ALA A 277 15.50 1.44 7.47
C ALA A 277 16.97 1.86 7.34
N GLY A 278 17.89 1.23 8.11
CA GLY A 278 19.34 1.40 7.96
C GLY A 278 19.86 0.98 6.58
N VAL A 279 19.38 -0.16 6.05
CA VAL A 279 19.70 -0.60 4.68
C VAL A 279 19.22 0.42 3.63
N GLN A 280 18.02 1.01 3.79
CA GLN A 280 17.54 2.05 2.87
C GLN A 280 18.40 3.32 2.91
N ALA A 281 18.89 3.72 4.08
CA ALA A 281 19.83 4.83 4.22
C ALA A 281 21.18 4.50 3.55
N ALA A 282 21.71 3.28 3.77
CA ALA A 282 22.94 2.81 3.13
C ALA A 282 22.85 2.78 1.60
N LEU A 283 21.72 2.31 1.04
CA LEU A 283 21.46 2.35 -0.41
C LEU A 283 21.39 3.79 -0.94
N HIS A 284 20.68 4.69 -0.24
CA HIS A 284 20.55 6.10 -0.61
C HIS A 284 21.90 6.83 -0.62
N GLU A 285 22.71 6.60 0.40
CA GLU A 285 24.06 7.14 0.58
C GLU A 285 25.14 6.39 -0.25
N ARG A 286 24.73 5.40 -1.06
CA ARG A 286 25.60 4.56 -1.91
C ARG A 286 26.66 3.76 -1.14
N ARG A 287 26.42 3.46 0.14
CA ARG A 287 27.23 2.57 1.00
C ARG A 287 26.90 1.11 0.70
N VAL A 288 27.26 0.65 -0.51
CA VAL A 288 26.83 -0.63 -1.09
C VAL A 288 27.20 -1.84 -0.21
N ASP A 289 28.42 -1.88 0.35
CA ASP A 289 28.84 -2.98 1.23
C ASP A 289 27.97 -3.08 2.49
N GLU A 290 27.70 -1.97 3.17
CA GLU A 290 26.86 -1.95 4.38
C GLU A 290 25.39 -2.29 4.06
N ALA A 291 24.89 -1.87 2.90
CA ALA A 291 23.57 -2.26 2.41
C ALA A 291 23.47 -3.77 2.17
N ARG A 292 24.44 -4.36 1.47
CA ARG A 292 24.54 -5.81 1.21
C ARG A 292 24.63 -6.60 2.53
N ASP A 293 25.55 -6.20 3.41
CA ASP A 293 25.81 -6.92 4.65
C ASP A 293 24.61 -6.81 5.61
N GLY A 294 23.90 -5.67 5.59
CA GLY A 294 22.63 -5.46 6.29
C GLY A 294 21.46 -6.31 5.73
N LEU A 295 21.37 -6.47 4.40
CA LEU A 295 20.40 -7.38 3.76
C LEU A 295 20.65 -8.83 4.18
N ALA A 296 21.89 -9.30 4.02
CA ALA A 296 22.29 -10.67 4.36
C ALA A 296 22.07 -10.98 5.86
N ALA A 297 22.45 -10.06 6.75
CA ALA A 297 22.23 -10.19 8.18
C ALA A 297 20.73 -10.23 8.56
N TRP A 298 19.89 -9.44 7.88
CA TRP A 298 18.44 -9.50 8.09
C TRP A 298 17.86 -10.84 7.63
N LEU A 299 18.22 -11.29 6.42
CA LEU A 299 17.73 -12.55 5.84
C LEU A 299 18.13 -13.76 6.70
N ALA A 300 19.37 -13.81 7.18
CA ALA A 300 19.82 -14.84 8.13
C ALA A 300 19.00 -14.82 9.44
N GLY A 301 18.75 -13.65 10.01
CA GLY A 301 17.94 -13.49 11.24
C GLY A 301 16.43 -13.76 11.04
N SER A 302 15.92 -13.60 9.82
CA SER A 302 14.48 -13.56 9.51
C SER A 302 13.70 -14.82 9.93
N ARG A 303 14.31 -16.00 9.87
CA ARG A 303 13.67 -17.27 10.27
C ARG A 303 13.44 -17.35 11.78
N ARG A 304 14.42 -16.87 12.58
CA ARG A 304 14.28 -16.78 14.05
C ARG A 304 13.21 -15.79 14.46
N LEU A 305 13.16 -14.62 13.79
CA LEU A 305 12.11 -13.62 14.00
C LEU A 305 10.72 -14.18 13.66
N GLN A 306 10.57 -14.87 12.52
CA GLN A 306 9.31 -15.51 12.15
C GLN A 306 8.87 -16.53 13.20
N ALA A 307 9.77 -17.40 13.68
CA ALA A 307 9.44 -18.40 14.69
C ALA A 307 8.94 -17.77 16.00
N ALA A 308 9.64 -16.73 16.49
CA ALA A 308 9.25 -15.99 17.68
C ALA A 308 7.88 -15.31 17.53
N LEU A 309 7.62 -14.69 16.37
CA LEU A 309 6.31 -14.09 16.08
C LEU A 309 5.21 -15.17 15.98
N THR A 310 5.41 -16.24 15.20
CA THR A 310 4.42 -17.31 15.01
C THR A 310 3.95 -17.93 16.33
N ALA A 311 4.84 -18.06 17.34
CA ALA A 311 4.47 -18.54 18.68
C ALA A 311 3.37 -17.70 19.37
N HIS A 312 3.21 -16.43 18.99
CA HIS A 312 2.19 -15.52 19.52
C HIS A 312 1.02 -15.25 18.54
N GLN A 313 0.98 -15.91 17.37
CA GLN A 313 0.00 -15.60 16.32
C GLN A 313 -1.46 -15.74 16.81
N ALA A 314 -1.79 -16.77 17.58
CA ALA A 314 -3.14 -17.00 18.12
C ALA A 314 -3.58 -15.98 19.21
N ALA A 315 -2.66 -15.16 19.73
CA ALA A 315 -2.97 -14.07 20.66
C ALA A 315 -3.23 -12.72 19.96
N SER A 316 -3.05 -12.67 18.63
CA SER A 316 -3.03 -11.44 17.81
C SER A 316 -4.22 -11.33 16.86
N LEU A 317 -4.32 -10.24 16.08
CA LEU A 317 -5.34 -10.08 15.03
C LEU A 317 -5.05 -10.88 13.73
N PHE A 318 -4.20 -11.91 13.81
CA PHE A 318 -4.21 -13.02 12.87
C PHE A 318 -5.23 -14.12 13.25
N ASP A 319 -5.66 -14.18 14.52
CA ASP A 319 -6.77 -15.04 14.92
C ASP A 319 -8.12 -14.47 14.41
N PRO A 320 -8.94 -15.27 13.70
CA PRO A 320 -10.23 -14.80 13.17
C PRO A 320 -11.22 -14.32 14.24
N GLY A 321 -11.23 -14.95 15.42
CA GLY A 321 -12.14 -14.59 16.52
C GLY A 321 -11.78 -13.23 17.13
N ARG A 322 -10.50 -13.00 17.41
CA ARG A 322 -9.95 -11.71 17.87
C ARG A 322 -10.16 -10.62 16.83
N LEU A 323 -9.93 -10.93 15.56
CA LEU A 323 -10.14 -10.01 14.44
C LEU A 323 -11.62 -9.58 14.33
N ALA A 324 -12.56 -10.53 14.40
CA ALA A 324 -13.99 -10.22 14.41
C ALA A 324 -14.42 -9.46 15.67
N GLN A 325 -13.87 -9.78 16.85
CA GLN A 325 -14.14 -9.04 18.08
C GLN A 325 -13.62 -7.59 18.02
N ALA A 326 -12.43 -7.38 17.45
CA ALA A 326 -11.86 -6.05 17.26
C ALA A 326 -12.67 -5.22 16.25
N ALA A 327 -13.06 -5.81 15.13
CA ALA A 327 -13.89 -5.14 14.11
C ALA A 327 -15.27 -4.71 14.65
N LYS A 328 -15.90 -5.51 15.53
CA LYS A 328 -17.19 -5.14 16.17
C LYS A 328 -17.12 -3.86 17.00
N ARG A 329 -15.95 -3.48 17.52
CA ARG A 329 -15.76 -2.23 18.29
C ARG A 329 -15.71 -0.97 17.41
N ARG A 330 -15.62 -1.12 16.09
CA ARG A 330 -15.57 -0.02 15.12
C ARG A 330 -16.95 0.61 14.83
N LEU A 331 -18.03 -0.10 15.17
CA LEU A 331 -19.39 0.32 14.85
C LEU A 331 -20.03 1.06 16.03
N PRO A 332 -20.18 2.40 15.97
CA PRO A 332 -21.38 3.01 16.56
C PRO A 332 -22.61 2.43 15.83
N GLY A 333 -23.70 2.23 16.59
CA GLY A 333 -25.00 1.87 16.05
C GLY A 333 -25.70 3.05 15.39
#